data_AF-A0A1A3NZ85-F1
#
_entry.id   AF-A0A1A3NZ85-F1
#
_cell.length_a   1.000
_cell.length_b   1.000
_cell.length_c   1.000
_cell.angle_alpha   90.00
_cell.angle_beta   90.00
_cell.angle_gamma   90.00
#
_symmetry.space_group_name_H-M   'P 1'
#
loop_
_entity.id
_entity.type
_entity.pdbx_description
1 polymer ?
#
loop_
_entity_poly.entity_id
_entity_poly.type
_entity_poly.pdbx_seq_one_letter_code
_entity_poly.pdbx_strand_id
1 'polypeptide(L)'
;MREWGMRARKWLAATALATGLLAAATGTAHAGGAAAPVGFWITGNGSEQLLVSQSGCSLANGAGIPTTSGPCSWNASSNGGILTIISSQTRRPAPVYFNVLWVNQSTITVEGDVFYRQ
;
A
#
# COMPACT_ATOMS: atom_id res chain seq x y z
N MET A 1 14.16 -75.05 -31.66
CA MET A 1 13.50 -73.82 -32.16
C MET A 1 12.77 -73.21 -30.98
N ARG A 2 13.41 -72.37 -30.13
CA ARG A 2 13.52 -70.89 -30.17
C ARG A 2 12.19 -70.15 -30.33
N GLU A 3 11.58 -69.74 -29.22
CA GLU A 3 10.76 -68.52 -29.01
C GLU A 3 10.85 -68.20 -27.49
N TRP A 4 11.57 -67.19 -26.96
CA TRP A 4 11.38 -65.73 -26.98
C TRP A 4 9.95 -65.34 -26.56
N GLY A 5 9.64 -64.55 -25.54
CA GLY A 5 10.39 -63.78 -24.55
C GLY A 5 9.37 -62.92 -23.79
N MET A 6 9.42 -62.90 -22.45
CA MET A 6 8.69 -61.91 -21.65
C MET A 6 9.31 -60.53 -21.84
N ARG A 7 8.65 -59.56 -22.49
CA ARG A 7 8.91 -58.12 -22.31
C ARG A 7 7.68 -57.24 -22.54
N ALA A 8 7.17 -56.72 -21.43
CA ALA A 8 6.74 -55.34 -21.21
C ALA A 8 6.07 -54.59 -22.38
N ARG A 9 4.72 -54.59 -22.38
CA ARG A 9 3.93 -53.51 -23.00
C ARG A 9 3.69 -52.44 -21.94
N LYS A 10 4.54 -51.40 -21.92
CA LYS A 10 4.36 -50.11 -22.59
C LYS A 10 3.39 -49.18 -21.84
N TRP A 11 3.98 -48.45 -20.89
CA TRP A 11 3.77 -47.04 -20.58
C TRP A 11 2.38 -46.46 -20.86
N LEU A 12 1.50 -46.50 -19.86
CA LEU A 12 0.27 -45.72 -19.83
C LEU A 12 0.57 -44.29 -19.33
N ALA A 13 0.52 -43.36 -20.27
CA ALA A 13 -0.06 -42.02 -20.15
C ALA A 13 0.31 -41.19 -18.90
N ALA A 14 1.47 -40.53 -18.93
CA ALA A 14 1.76 -39.38 -18.10
C ALA A 14 1.62 -38.09 -18.95
N THR A 15 0.39 -37.70 -19.27
CA THR A 15 0.09 -36.41 -19.93
C THR A 15 -1.22 -35.86 -19.38
N ALA A 16 -1.18 -35.27 -18.18
CA ALA A 16 -2.33 -34.54 -17.61
C ALA A 16 -1.88 -33.49 -16.57
N LEU A 17 -0.81 -32.74 -16.82
CA LEU A 17 -0.36 -31.69 -15.89
C LEU A 17 0.27 -30.52 -16.66
N ALA A 18 -0.50 -29.77 -17.45
CA ALA A 18 0.02 -28.54 -18.06
C ALA A 18 -0.99 -27.40 -18.28
N THR A 19 -2.24 -27.53 -17.82
CA THR A 19 -3.29 -26.54 -18.12
C THR A 19 -3.75 -25.68 -16.93
N GLY A 20 -3.12 -25.80 -15.76
CA GLY A 20 -3.60 -25.15 -14.53
C GLY A 20 -2.91 -23.85 -14.11
N LEU A 21 -1.75 -23.49 -14.69
CA LEU A 21 -0.96 -22.34 -14.23
C LEU A 21 -1.07 -21.14 -15.19
N LEU A 22 -2.26 -20.57 -15.34
CA LEU A 22 -2.38 -19.24 -15.94
C LEU A 22 -3.64 -18.48 -15.47
N ALA A 23 -3.97 -18.56 -14.18
CA ALA A 23 -5.13 -17.86 -13.60
C ALA A 23 -4.77 -16.82 -12.52
N ALA A 24 -3.48 -16.55 -12.28
CA ALA A 24 -3.05 -15.65 -11.20
C ALA A 24 -2.31 -14.42 -11.73
N ALA A 25 -2.97 -13.62 -12.58
CA ALA A 25 -2.45 -12.29 -12.96
C ALA A 25 -3.55 -11.33 -13.44
N THR A 26 -4.74 -11.35 -12.83
CA THR A 26 -5.70 -10.24 -12.98
C THR A 26 -5.49 -9.25 -11.84
N GLY A 27 -4.24 -8.83 -11.61
CA GLY A 27 -4.00 -7.57 -10.93
C GLY A 27 -4.35 -6.48 -11.93
N THR A 28 -5.55 -5.91 -11.84
CA THR A 28 -5.91 -4.70 -12.59
C THR A 28 -4.82 -3.67 -12.30
N ALA A 29 -3.96 -3.42 -13.30
CA ALA A 29 -3.03 -2.32 -13.26
C ALA A 29 -3.88 -1.04 -13.26
N HIS A 30 -4.16 -0.51 -12.08
CA HIS A 30 -4.81 0.76 -11.93
C HIS A 30 -3.82 1.79 -12.46
N ALA A 31 -4.02 2.27 -13.67
CA ALA A 31 -3.32 3.44 -14.22
C ALA A 31 -3.74 4.74 -13.49
N GLY A 32 -4.62 4.65 -12.48
CA GLY A 32 -4.89 5.71 -11.52
C GLY A 32 -3.87 5.65 -10.40
N GLY A 33 -3.26 6.80 -10.08
CA GLY A 33 -2.29 6.92 -8.98
C GLY A 33 -2.84 6.38 -7.65
N ALA A 34 -1.93 6.13 -6.71
CA ALA A 34 -2.25 5.54 -5.42
C ALA A 34 -3.31 6.37 -4.68
N ALA A 35 -4.26 5.68 -4.05
CA ALA A 35 -5.30 6.32 -3.28
C ALA A 35 -4.72 7.12 -2.10
N ALA A 36 -5.43 8.18 -1.67
CA ALA A 36 -5.09 8.90 -0.46
C ALA A 36 -5.07 7.93 0.75
N PRO A 37 -4.11 8.06 1.67
CA PRO A 37 -3.97 7.19 2.84
C PRO A 37 -5.01 7.54 3.91
N VAL A 38 -6.30 7.45 3.58
CA VAL A 38 -7.39 7.72 4.53
C VAL A 38 -7.34 6.73 5.68
N GLY A 39 -7.26 7.25 6.90
CA GLY A 39 -7.12 6.45 8.12
C GLY A 39 -6.40 7.19 9.23
N PHE A 40 -6.22 6.47 10.33
CA PHE A 40 -5.38 6.89 11.45
C PHE A 40 -4.10 6.05 11.45
N TRP A 41 -2.97 6.72 11.55
CA TRP A 41 -1.65 6.17 11.36
C TRP A 41 -0.74 6.62 12.50
N ILE A 42 0.09 5.74 13.01
CA ILE A 42 1.01 6.05 14.12
C ILE A 42 2.39 5.48 13.80
N THR A 43 3.45 6.22 14.13
CA THR A 43 4.82 5.68 14.09
C THR A 43 4.99 4.49 15.04
N GLY A 44 5.91 3.57 14.75
CA GLY A 44 6.10 2.36 15.57
C GLY A 44 6.44 2.63 17.04
N ASN A 45 7.02 3.79 17.34
CA ASN A 45 7.35 4.27 18.69
C ASN A 45 6.26 5.18 19.30
N GLY A 46 5.18 5.48 18.58
CA GLY A 46 4.12 6.38 19.03
C GLY A 46 4.52 7.85 19.11
N SER A 47 5.65 8.27 18.54
CA SER A 47 6.13 9.66 18.59
C SER A 47 5.26 10.62 17.79
N GLU A 48 4.55 10.11 16.78
CA GLU A 48 3.75 10.90 15.86
C GLU A 48 2.49 10.15 15.43
N GLN A 49 1.46 10.91 15.12
CA GLN A 49 0.15 10.42 14.75
C GLN A 49 -0.34 11.23 13.55
N LEU A 50 -0.74 10.54 12.48
CA LEU A 50 -1.32 11.12 11.29
C LEU A 50 -2.76 10.66 11.13
N LEU A 51 -3.70 11.61 11.13
CA LEU A 51 -5.09 11.40 10.75
C LEU A 51 -5.31 11.98 9.34
N VAL A 52 -5.87 11.17 8.45
CA VAL A 52 -6.30 11.58 7.12
C VAL A 52 -7.76 11.19 6.96
N SER A 53 -8.63 12.18 6.79
CA SER A 53 -10.07 11.98 6.65
C SER A 53 -10.67 12.97 5.66
N GLN A 54 -11.92 12.73 5.26
CA GLN A 54 -12.64 13.63 4.37
C GLN A 54 -12.96 14.99 5.02
N SER A 55 -13.07 15.04 6.36
CA SER A 55 -13.33 16.29 7.09
C SER A 55 -12.07 17.09 7.42
N GLY A 56 -10.88 16.52 7.17
CA GLY A 56 -9.60 17.18 7.40
C GLY A 56 -8.49 16.19 7.75
N CYS A 57 -7.28 16.74 7.83
CA CYS A 57 -6.09 15.99 8.20
C CYS A 57 -5.39 16.64 9.39
N SER A 58 -4.66 15.83 10.14
CA SER A 58 -3.85 16.29 11.27
C SER A 58 -2.60 15.44 11.41
N LEU A 59 -1.44 16.07 11.46
CA LEU A 59 -0.24 15.52 12.04
C LEU A 59 -0.15 16.00 13.50
N ALA A 60 0.07 15.08 14.42
CA ALA A 60 0.16 15.33 15.85
C ALA A 60 1.40 14.64 16.43
N ASN A 61 1.90 15.18 17.54
CA ASN A 61 2.96 14.51 18.31
C ASN A 61 2.40 13.32 19.11
N GLY A 62 3.27 12.60 19.82
CA GLY A 62 2.89 11.42 20.59
C GLY A 62 1.90 11.68 21.74
N ALA A 63 1.72 12.93 22.15
CA ALA A 63 0.70 13.35 23.11
C ALA A 63 -0.66 13.66 22.45
N GLY A 64 -0.79 13.48 21.12
CA GLY A 64 -2.00 13.78 20.36
C GLY A 64 -2.22 15.27 20.11
N ILE A 65 -1.22 16.13 20.37
CA ILE A 65 -1.32 17.58 20.13
C ILE A 65 -1.02 17.86 18.65
N PRO A 66 -1.97 18.45 17.88
CA PRO A 66 -1.74 18.76 16.48
C PRO A 66 -0.57 19.73 16.28
N THR A 67 0.42 19.30 15.51
CA THR A 67 1.52 20.14 15.03
C THR A 67 1.18 20.77 13.67
N THR A 68 0.32 20.12 12.90
CA THR A 68 -0.23 20.61 11.64
C THR A 68 -1.63 20.03 11.44
N SER A 69 -2.65 20.86 11.27
CA SER A 69 -4.02 20.39 11.00
C SER A 69 -4.85 21.40 10.21
N GLY A 70 -5.77 20.86 9.43
CA GLY A 70 -6.71 21.64 8.62
C GLY A 70 -7.28 20.85 7.44
N PRO A 71 -7.93 21.54 6.51
CA PRO A 71 -8.36 20.96 5.24
C PRO A 71 -7.16 20.38 4.50
N CYS A 72 -7.36 19.26 3.81
CA CYS A 72 -6.29 18.61 3.08
C CYS A 72 -6.69 18.15 1.69
N SER A 73 -5.69 18.06 0.81
CA SER A 73 -5.84 17.57 -0.55
C SER A 73 -4.75 16.54 -0.86
N TRP A 74 -5.07 15.61 -1.76
CA TRP A 74 -4.18 14.54 -2.18
C TRP A 74 -3.79 14.71 -3.65
N ASN A 75 -2.49 14.72 -3.93
CA ASN A 75 -1.95 14.66 -5.28
C ASN A 75 -1.28 13.29 -5.48
N ALA A 76 -1.96 12.39 -6.20
CA ALA A 76 -1.54 11.00 -6.36
C ALA A 76 -0.36 10.81 -7.31
N SER A 77 0.52 9.87 -6.99
CA SER A 77 1.59 9.32 -7.83
C SER A 77 1.48 7.79 -7.90
N SER A 78 2.36 7.12 -8.66
CA SER A 78 2.27 5.67 -8.87
C SER A 78 2.38 4.83 -7.58
N ASN A 79 3.10 5.29 -6.56
CA ASN A 79 3.31 4.56 -5.29
C ASN A 79 2.98 5.38 -4.04
N GLY A 80 2.20 6.44 -4.18
CA GLY A 80 2.00 7.39 -3.09
C GLY A 80 1.45 8.71 -3.61
N GLY A 81 1.98 9.80 -3.10
CA GLY A 81 1.55 11.13 -3.47
C GLY A 81 1.95 12.19 -2.46
N ILE A 82 1.52 13.42 -2.72
CA ILE A 82 1.70 14.54 -1.81
C ILE A 82 0.39 14.81 -1.08
N LEU A 83 0.42 14.66 0.24
CA LEU A 83 -0.63 15.15 1.13
C LEU A 83 -0.36 16.62 1.43
N THR A 84 -1.26 17.50 1.05
CA THR A 84 -1.19 18.93 1.43
C THR A 84 -2.16 19.19 2.56
N ILE A 85 -1.71 19.79 3.65
CA ILE A 85 -2.57 20.27 4.74
C ILE A 85 -2.49 21.80 4.79
N ILE A 86 -3.63 22.47 4.71
CA ILE A 86 -3.71 23.91 4.92
C ILE A 86 -3.71 24.16 6.43
N SER A 87 -2.52 24.37 7.00
CA SER A 87 -2.32 24.49 8.44
C SER A 87 -3.04 25.71 9.01
N SER A 88 -3.89 25.46 10.01
CA SER A 88 -4.54 26.51 10.80
C SER A 88 -3.71 26.98 12.00
N GLN A 89 -2.55 26.36 12.26
CA GLN A 89 -1.65 26.70 13.39
C GLN A 89 -0.76 27.91 13.09
N THR A 90 -0.66 28.28 11.81
CA THR A 90 0.12 29.44 11.37
C THR A 90 -0.73 30.71 11.43
N ARG A 91 -0.10 31.88 11.61
CA ARG A 91 -0.82 33.18 11.71
C ARG A 91 -1.73 33.45 10.50
N ARG A 92 -1.36 32.93 9.34
CA ARG A 92 -2.16 32.93 8.11
C ARG A 92 -2.13 31.51 7.57
N PRO A 93 -3.28 30.91 7.22
CA PRO A 93 -3.31 29.54 6.72
C PRO A 93 -2.29 29.33 5.60
N ALA A 94 -1.45 28.32 5.77
CA ALA A 94 -0.34 28.03 4.86
C ALA A 94 -0.32 26.54 4.51
N PRO A 95 -0.01 26.18 3.25
CA PRO A 95 0.11 24.78 2.86
C PRO A 95 1.39 24.17 3.47
N VAL A 96 1.23 23.00 4.06
CA VAL A 96 2.32 22.10 4.45
C VAL A 96 2.19 20.85 3.58
N TYR A 97 3.28 20.47 2.94
CA TYR A 97 3.33 19.34 2.02
C TYR A 97 4.02 18.17 2.70
N PHE A 98 3.41 16.99 2.59
CA PHE A 98 3.97 15.74 3.10
C PHE A 98 4.07 14.74 1.95
N ASN A 99 5.28 14.29 1.66
CA ASN A 99 5.53 13.17 0.76
C ASN A 99 5.11 11.88 1.46
N VAL A 100 4.11 11.20 0.92
CA VAL A 100 3.59 9.95 1.46
C VAL A 100 3.75 8.84 0.44
N LEU A 101 4.38 7.74 0.85
CA LEU A 101 4.54 6.54 0.03
C LEU A 101 3.81 5.36 0.67
N TRP A 102 3.15 4.56 -0.15
CA TRP A 102 2.59 3.29 0.27
C TRP A 102 3.70 2.23 0.30
N VAL A 103 3.82 1.53 1.44
CA VAL A 103 4.62 0.31 1.54
C VAL A 103 3.71 -0.91 1.33
N ASN A 104 2.57 -0.91 2.02
CA ASN A 104 1.48 -1.88 1.87
C ASN A 104 0.19 -1.31 2.47
N GLN A 105 -0.92 -2.05 2.46
CA GLN A 105 -2.23 -1.55 2.92
C GLN A 105 -2.31 -1.08 4.39
N SER A 106 -1.36 -1.52 5.22
CA SER A 106 -1.26 -1.19 6.66
C SER A 106 -0.03 -0.36 7.00
N THR A 107 0.78 0.04 6.03
CA THR A 107 2.05 0.73 6.26
C THR A 107 2.30 1.77 5.18
N ILE A 108 2.57 2.99 5.62
CA ILE A 108 2.98 4.11 4.78
C ILE A 108 4.29 4.68 5.31
N THR A 109 5.01 5.41 4.47
CA THR A 109 6.04 6.33 4.95
C THR A 109 5.60 7.77 4.71
N VAL A 110 5.91 8.65 5.65
CA VAL A 110 5.63 10.09 5.58
C VAL A 110 6.95 10.80 5.82
N GLU A 111 7.45 11.52 4.82
CA GLU A 111 8.78 12.16 4.88
C GLU A 111 9.95 11.21 5.26
N GLY A 112 9.77 9.91 5.01
CA GLY A 112 10.74 8.87 5.35
C GLY A 112 10.46 8.12 6.65
N ASP A 113 9.62 8.66 7.53
CA ASP A 113 9.22 8.01 8.77
C ASP A 113 8.13 6.97 8.51
N VAL A 114 8.21 5.81 9.18
CA VAL A 114 7.29 4.70 8.97
C VAL A 114 6.09 4.80 9.89
N PHE A 115 4.90 4.83 9.30
CA PHE A 115 3.63 4.83 10.02
C PHE A 115 2.85 3.54 9.76
N TYR A 116 2.21 3.06 10.82
CA TYR A 116 1.37 1.86 10.84
C TYR A 116 -0.08 2.27 11.04
N ARG A 117 -0.97 1.59 10.31
CA ARG A 117 -2.41 1.78 10.47
C ARG A 117 -2.87 1.30 11.84
N GLN A 118 -3.81 2.03 12.45
CA GLN A 118 -4.52 1.64 13.66
C GLN A 118 -5.93 1.13 13.35
#